data_AF-A0A2T9UKZ3-F1
#
_entry.id   AF-A0A2T9UKZ3-F1
#
_cell.length_a   1.000
_cell.length_b   1.000
_cell.length_c   1.000
_cell.angle_alpha   90.00
_cell.angle_beta   90.00
_cell.angle_gamma   90.00
#
_symmetry.space_group_name_H-M   'P 1'
#
loop_
_entity.id
_entity.type
_entity.pdbx_description
1 polymer ?
#
loop_
_entity_poly.entity_id
_entity_poly.type
_entity_poly.pdbx_seq_one_letter_code
_entity_poly.pdbx_strand_id
1 'polypeptide(L)'
;MSIQIHEKIKLIRESERLNRRQFSELTGIVYGSFCSYEAGDKKPGIEQIMKILQHPRFTKYTMWFMTDQITPEAGQIAPALAHFGQQTTTSSHSDQKTG
;
A
#
# COMPACT_ATOMS: atom_id res chain seq x y z
N MET A 1 7.70 9.37 9.15
CA MET A 1 6.66 8.64 9.89
C MET A 1 6.60 7.22 9.34
N SER A 2 6.55 6.20 10.20
CA SER A 2 6.39 4.80 9.77
C SER A 2 4.91 4.49 9.62
N ILE A 3 4.49 4.05 8.42
CA ILE A 3 3.09 3.67 8.15
C ILE A 3 2.79 2.38 8.91
N GLN A 4 1.66 2.32 9.62
CA GLN A 4 1.26 1.12 10.35
C GLN A 4 0.79 0.01 9.39
N ILE A 5 0.88 -1.25 9.80
CA ILE A 5 0.49 -2.41 8.96
C ILE A 5 -0.97 -2.30 8.47
N HIS A 6 -1.90 -1.90 9.35
CA HIS A 6 -3.31 -1.75 8.99
C HIS A 6 -3.53 -0.68 7.90
N GLU A 7 -2.80 0.43 7.98
CA GLU A 7 -2.81 1.48 6.95
C GLU A 7 -2.21 0.97 5.64
N LYS A 8 -1.10 0.21 5.69
CA LYS A 8 -0.51 -0.37 4.47
C LYS A 8 -1.50 -1.26 3.72
N ILE A 9 -2.24 -2.09 4.44
CA ILE A 9 -3.28 -2.96 3.87
C ILE A 9 -4.40 -2.11 3.26
N LYS A 10 -4.84 -1.06 3.96
CA LYS A 10 -5.87 -0.13 3.46
C LYS A 10 -5.44 0.54 2.15
N LEU A 11 -4.20 1.02 2.08
CA LEU A 11 -3.65 1.70 0.91
C LEU A 11 -3.58 0.77 -0.31
N ILE A 12 -3.20 -0.50 -0.11
CA ILE A 12 -3.22 -1.53 -1.17
C ILE A 12 -4.65 -1.72 -1.69
N ARG A 13 -5.62 -1.91 -0.78
CA ARG A 13 -7.03 -2.13 -1.16
C ARG A 13 -7.59 -0.93 -1.94
N GLU A 14 -7.39 0.28 -1.44
CA GLU A 14 -7.94 1.49 -2.04
C GLU A 14 -7.26 1.82 -3.38
N SER A 15 -5.96 1.56 -3.53
CA SER A 15 -5.26 1.75 -4.79
C SER A 15 -5.75 0.80 -5.89
N GLU A 16 -6.19 -0.39 -5.51
CA GLU A 16 -6.80 -1.37 -6.43
C GLU A 16 -8.31 -1.14 -6.64
N ARG A 17 -8.89 -0.11 -6.01
CA ARG A 17 -10.33 0.23 -6.06
C ARG A 17 -11.23 -0.95 -5.67
N LEU A 18 -10.80 -1.74 -4.70
CA LEU A 18 -11.54 -2.90 -4.22
C LEU A 18 -12.35 -2.57 -2.98
N ASN A 19 -13.57 -3.10 -2.93
CA ASN A 19 -14.35 -3.12 -1.70
C ASN A 19 -13.81 -4.19 -0.73
N ARG A 20 -14.06 -4.01 0.56
CA ARG A 20 -13.61 -4.94 1.61
C ARG A 20 -14.07 -6.39 1.38
N ARG A 21 -15.28 -6.59 0.84
CA ARG A 21 -15.80 -7.92 0.46
C ARG A 21 -15.00 -8.55 -0.68
N GLN A 22 -14.76 -7.81 -1.76
CA GLN A 22 -13.97 -8.29 -2.90
C GLN A 22 -12.53 -8.61 -2.48
N PHE A 23 -11.94 -7.78 -1.63
CA PHE A 23 -10.60 -8.03 -1.11
C PHE A 23 -10.55 -9.32 -0.26
N SER A 24 -11.55 -9.51 0.60
CA SER A 24 -11.73 -10.72 1.41
C SER A 24 -11.88 -11.98 0.54
N GLU A 25 -12.68 -11.92 -0.53
CA GLU A 25 -12.86 -13.02 -1.48
C GLU A 25 -11.57 -13.36 -2.25
N LEU A 26 -10.84 -12.35 -2.72
CA LEU A 26 -9.60 -12.54 -3.48
C LEU A 26 -8.46 -13.11 -2.62
N THR A 27 -8.37 -12.69 -1.36
CA THR A 27 -7.29 -13.10 -0.45
C THR A 27 -7.63 -14.33 0.39
N GLY A 28 -8.89 -14.76 0.38
CA GLY A 28 -9.39 -15.83 1.24
C GLY A 28 -9.42 -15.48 2.73
N ILE A 29 -9.24 -14.21 3.09
CA ILE A 29 -9.34 -13.73 4.47
C ILE A 29 -10.80 -13.50 4.80
N VAL A 30 -11.28 -13.99 5.95
CA VAL A 30 -12.66 -13.75 6.40
C VAL A 30 -12.93 -12.25 6.55
N TYR A 31 -14.04 -11.77 5.95
CA TYR A 31 -14.44 -10.36 5.93
C TYR A 31 -14.42 -9.70 7.32
N GLY A 32 -14.96 -10.38 8.33
CA GLY A 32 -14.98 -9.86 9.71
C GLY A 32 -13.57 -9.61 10.26
N SER A 33 -12.67 -10.57 10.08
CA SER A 33 -11.26 -10.43 10.46
C SER A 33 -10.57 -9.32 9.69
N PHE A 34 -10.83 -9.22 8.38
CA PHE A 34 -10.27 -8.17 7.53
C PHE A 34 -10.70 -6.76 7.99
N CYS A 35 -11.97 -6.56 8.35
CA CYS A 35 -12.45 -5.29 8.90
C CYS A 35 -11.70 -4.91 10.19
N SER A 36 -11.48 -5.86 11.11
CA SER A 36 -10.69 -5.61 12.32
C SER A 36 -9.22 -5.32 12.02
N TYR A 37 -8.65 -5.93 10.97
CA TYR A 37 -7.28 -5.65 10.54
C TYR A 37 -7.14 -4.24 9.98
N GLU A 38 -8.09 -3.80 9.14
CA GLU A 38 -8.08 -2.45 8.54
C GLU A 38 -8.33 -1.36 9.60
N ALA A 39 -9.18 -1.65 10.60
CA ALA A 39 -9.47 -0.75 11.73
C ALA A 39 -8.30 -0.63 12.72
N GLY A 40 -7.36 -1.58 12.71
CA GLY A 40 -6.25 -1.64 13.66
C GLY A 40 -6.59 -2.34 14.99
N ASP A 41 -7.82 -2.82 15.16
CA ASP A 41 -8.27 -3.56 16.36
C ASP A 41 -7.51 -4.88 16.54
N LYS A 42 -7.17 -5.53 15.43
CA LYS A 42 -6.39 -6.77 15.42
C LYS A 42 -5.21 -6.65 14.47
N LYS A 43 -4.06 -7.16 14.89
CA LYS A 43 -2.90 -7.28 13.99
C LYS A 43 -3.05 -8.56 13.16
N PRO A 44 -2.93 -8.50 11.83
CA PRO A 44 -2.91 -9.70 11.00
C PRO A 44 -1.67 -10.53 11.33
N GLY A 45 -1.81 -11.85 11.37
CA GLY A 45 -0.68 -12.75 11.47
C GLY A 45 0.11 -12.81 10.17
N ILE A 46 1.32 -13.38 10.25
CA ILE A 46 2.21 -13.53 9.10
C ILE A 46 1.53 -14.33 7.98
N GLU A 47 0.78 -15.38 8.32
CA GLU A 47 0.06 -16.18 7.33
C GLU A 47 -0.97 -15.37 6.53
N GLN A 48 -1.69 -14.45 7.19
CA GLN A 48 -2.67 -13.60 6.50
C GLN A 48 -1.98 -12.58 5.59
N ILE A 49 -0.86 -12.02 6.04
CA ILE A 49 -0.03 -11.11 5.22
C ILE A 49 0.49 -11.85 3.99
N MET A 50 0.99 -13.08 4.15
CA MET A 50 1.45 -13.90 3.03
C MET A 50 0.32 -14.18 2.04
N LYS A 51 -0.89 -14.52 2.49
CA LYS A 51 -2.05 -14.72 1.60
C LYS A 51 -2.37 -13.47 0.77
N ILE A 52 -2.25 -12.29 1.36
CA ILE A 52 -2.43 -11.02 0.63
C ILE A 52 -1.33 -10.87 -0.42
N LEU A 53 -0.05 -10.94 -0.02
CA LEU A 53 1.08 -10.63 -0.90
C LEU A 53 1.34 -11.69 -1.97
N GLN A 54 0.97 -12.95 -1.73
CA GLN A 54 1.05 -14.03 -2.72
C GLN A 54 0.03 -13.90 -3.84
N HIS A 55 -1.02 -13.11 -3.66
CA HIS A 55 -2.00 -12.90 -4.71
C HIS A 55 -1.38 -12.08 -5.86
N PRO A 56 -1.49 -12.53 -7.13
CA PRO A 56 -0.81 -11.90 -8.27
C PRO A 56 -1.05 -10.40 -8.43
N ARG A 57 -2.25 -9.92 -8.03
CA ARG A 57 -2.58 -8.48 -8.05
C ARG A 57 -1.82 -7.65 -7.02
N PHE A 58 -1.43 -8.25 -5.88
CA PHE A 58 -0.83 -7.54 -4.75
C PHE A 58 0.67 -7.82 -4.57
N THR A 59 1.23 -8.83 -5.26
CA THR A 59 2.66 -9.18 -5.18
C THR A 59 3.60 -8.03 -5.51
N LYS A 60 3.17 -7.09 -6.37
CA LYS A 60 3.88 -5.86 -6.72
C LYS A 60 4.09 -4.89 -5.55
N TYR A 61 3.36 -5.04 -4.44
CA TYR A 61 3.47 -4.22 -3.25
C TYR A 61 4.36 -4.84 -2.16
N THR A 62 4.93 -6.03 -2.39
CA THR A 62 5.64 -6.81 -1.37
C THR A 62 6.83 -6.06 -0.79
N MET A 63 7.69 -5.50 -1.66
CA MET A 63 8.88 -4.78 -1.20
C MET A 63 8.49 -3.54 -0.38
N TRP A 64 7.54 -2.76 -0.88
CA TRP A 64 7.03 -1.59 -0.18
C TRP A 64 6.40 -1.95 1.17
N PHE A 65 5.63 -3.04 1.22
CA PHE A 65 4.96 -3.47 2.43
C PHE A 65 5.96 -3.89 3.53
N MET A 66 6.99 -4.65 3.16
CA MET A 66 7.91 -5.29 4.10
C MET A 66 9.11 -4.42 4.48
N THR A 67 9.67 -3.67 3.53
CA THR A 67 10.94 -2.96 3.72
C THR A 67 10.84 -1.46 3.47
N ASP A 68 9.64 -0.94 3.18
CA ASP A 68 9.41 0.46 2.79
C ASP A 68 10.34 0.91 1.64
N GLN A 69 10.63 -0.01 0.72
CA GLN A 69 11.42 0.25 -0.48
C GLN A 69 10.60 -0.08 -1.73
N ILE A 70 10.87 0.64 -2.81
CA ILE A 70 10.30 0.37 -4.13
C ILE A 70 11.42 0.08 -5.12
N THR A 71 11.16 -0.82 -6.05
CA THR A 71 12.06 -1.13 -7.16
C THR A 71 11.22 -1.16 -8.44
N PRO A 72 10.94 0.02 -9.02
CA PRO A 72 10.05 0.12 -10.19
C PRO A 72 10.52 -0.73 -11.36
N GLU A 73 11.84 -0.87 -11.53
CA GLU A 73 12.46 -1.69 -12.57
C GLU A 73 12.11 -3.19 -12.47
N ALA A 74 11.88 -3.69 -11.26
CA ALA A 74 11.46 -5.07 -10.99
C ALA A 74 9.94 -5.21 -10.86
N GLY A 75 9.16 -4.17 -11.18
CA GLY A 75 7.71 -4.13 -11.00
C GLY A 75 7.25 -4.07 -9.54
N GLN A 76 8.16 -3.79 -8.59
CA GLN A 76 7.83 -3.58 -7.17
C GLN A 76 7.56 -2.10 -6.93
N ILE A 77 6.30 -1.73 -6.76
CA ILE A 77 5.84 -0.34 -6.67
C ILE A 77 5.14 -0.08 -5.34
N ALA A 78 5.03 1.19 -4.96
CA ALA A 78 4.15 1.58 -3.87
C ALA A 78 2.70 1.70 -4.39
N PRO A 79 1.68 1.49 -3.53
CA PRO A 79 0.31 1.83 -3.85
C PRO A 79 0.19 3.31 -4.22
N ALA A 80 -0.63 3.65 -5.21
CA ALA A 80 -0.76 5.02 -5.71
C ALA A 80 -1.16 6.02 -4.60
N LEU A 81 -1.95 5.56 -3.63
CA LEU A 81 -2.40 6.37 -2.50
C LEU A 81 -1.39 6.45 -1.34
N ALA A 82 -0.30 5.68 -1.38
CA ALA A 82 0.70 5.69 -0.32
C ALA A 82 1.54 6.97 -0.30
N HIS A 83 1.43 7.84 -1.31
CA HIS A 83 2.26 9.05 -1.50
C HIS A 83 3.76 8.77 -1.24
N PHE A 84 4.21 7.58 -1.60
CA PHE A 84 5.57 7.12 -1.35
C PHE A 84 6.45 7.52 -2.53
N GLY A 85 7.50 8.30 -2.27
CA GLY A 85 8.42 8.72 -3.33
C GLY A 85 8.06 10.02 -4.06
N GLN A 86 7.19 10.88 -3.51
CA GLN A 86 7.33 12.30 -3.86
C GLN A 86 8.68 12.76 -3.31
N GLN A 87 9.74 12.63 -4.11
CA GLN A 87 10.73 13.72 -4.11
C GLN A 87 9.88 14.97 -4.30
N THR A 88 9.95 15.86 -3.33
CA THR A 88 9.46 17.21 -3.49
C THR A 88 10.03 17.69 -4.81
N THR A 89 9.22 17.66 -5.88
CA THR A 89 9.42 18.58 -6.97
C THR A 89 9.13 19.93 -6.34
N THR A 90 10.12 20.47 -5.63
CA THR A 90 10.32 21.89 -5.50
C THR A 90 10.46 22.35 -6.94
N SER A 91 9.31 22.58 -7.59
CA SER A 91 9.25 23.54 -8.67
C SER A 91 9.58 24.87 -8.00
N SER A 92 10.88 25.11 -7.79
CA SER A 92 11.41 26.44 -7.61
C SER A 92 11.08 27.15 -8.90
N HIS A 93 9.89 27.74 -8.95
CA HIS A 93 9.57 28.78 -9.91
C HIS A 93 10.61 29.87 -9.64
N SER A 94 11.67 29.85 -10.44
CA SER A 94 12.66 30.90 -10.47
C SER A 94 11.98 32.08 -11.14
N ASP A 95 11.38 32.95 -10.33
CA ASP A 95 11.01 34.29 -10.77
C ASP A 95 12.29 35.12 -10.93
N GLN A 96 13.05 34.83 -11.99
CA GLN A 96 13.91 35.84 -12.61
C GLN A 96 13.01 36.73 -13.48
N LYS A 97 12.69 37.92 -12.97
CA LYS A 97 12.37 39.04 -13.84
C LYS A 97 13.28 40.22 -13.52
N THR A 98 14.30 40.33 -14.38
CA THR A 98 15.12 41.52 -14.64
C THR A 98 14.27 42.57 -15.37
N GLY A 99 14.51 43.86 -15.09
CA GLY A 99 13.98 44.98 -15.87
C GLY A 99 13.69 46.21 -15.03
#